data_AF-A0A7X7AGY9-F1
#
_entry.id   AF-A0A7X7AGY9-F1
#
_cell.length_a   1.000
_cell.length_b   1.000
_cell.length_c   1.000
_cell.angle_alpha   90.00
_cell.angle_beta   90.00
_cell.angle_gamma   90.00
#
_symmetry.space_group_name_H-M   'P 1'
#
loop_
_entity.id
_entity.type
_entity.pdbx_description
1 polymer ?
#
loop_
_entity_poly.entity_id
_entity_poly.type
_entity_poly.pdbx_seq_one_letter_code
_entity_poly.pdbx_strand_id
1 'polypeptide(L)'
;ISMSFIYRYLGQGAAAEDEAREKAAMEIIEKKESQITQVPNKDDYIVDLADYLKEEDNKKFNEKVQELVEGYPIEDFLPYLQGKDREVVSFYIAIAKKESNWGKRVPVLKGEDCYNYVGFRGKSDRMGTGGHTCFTDRKEAVEVVARRIEELIKKYGRDTAKEMVVWKCGSDCNATGGQAAANKWISDVDTILKELKKSKK
;
A
#
# COMPACT_ATOMS: atom_id res chain seq x y z
N ILE A 1 -10.37 -18.97 24.00
CA ILE A 1 -9.12 -18.21 23.68
C ILE A 1 -8.98 -17.08 24.69
N SER A 2 -7.81 -16.87 25.30
CA SER A 2 -7.62 -15.84 26.34
C SER A 2 -7.44 -14.46 25.70
N MET A 3 -8.05 -13.41 26.28
CA MET A 3 -7.85 -11.99 25.93
C MET A 3 -6.37 -11.63 25.71
N SER A 4 -5.46 -12.32 26.42
CA SER A 4 -4.02 -12.13 26.28
C SER A 4 -3.48 -12.44 24.87
N PHE A 5 -4.09 -13.36 24.11
CA PHE A 5 -3.69 -13.66 22.73
C PHE A 5 -4.09 -12.55 21.76
N ILE A 6 -5.28 -12.01 21.93
CA ILE A 6 -5.79 -10.88 21.13
C ILE A 6 -4.89 -9.65 21.39
N TYR A 7 -4.60 -9.34 22.65
CA TYR A 7 -3.68 -8.25 23.02
C TYR A 7 -2.25 -8.43 22.48
N ARG A 8 -1.76 -9.67 22.39
CA ARG A 8 -0.43 -9.96 21.84
C ARG A 8 -0.38 -9.81 20.31
N TYR A 9 -1.52 -10.03 19.64
CA TYR A 9 -1.67 -9.86 18.19
C TYR A 9 -1.89 -8.38 17.81
N LEU A 10 -2.58 -7.61 18.65
CA LEU A 10 -2.93 -6.20 18.37
C LEU A 10 -1.89 -5.18 18.88
N GLY A 11 -1.03 -5.57 19.84
CA GLY A 11 0.01 -4.72 20.41
C GLY A 11 -0.52 -3.79 21.53
N GLN A 12 0.24 -3.62 22.62
CA GLN A 12 -0.19 -2.93 23.86
C GLN A 12 -0.35 -1.39 23.74
N GLY A 13 -0.65 -0.82 22.57
CA GLY A 13 -0.46 0.61 22.29
C GLY A 13 -1.63 1.45 21.74
N ALA A 14 -2.85 0.92 21.56
CA ALA A 14 -3.86 1.60 20.72
C ALA A 14 -5.28 1.67 21.30
N ALA A 15 -5.45 2.36 22.44
CA ALA A 15 -6.69 2.40 23.23
C ALA A 15 -7.97 3.02 22.60
N ALA A 16 -8.07 3.18 21.27
CA ALA A 16 -9.30 3.67 20.61
C ALA A 16 -9.54 3.14 19.18
N GLU A 17 -8.52 2.69 18.45
CA GLU A 17 -8.69 1.98 17.16
C GLU A 17 -8.89 0.46 17.32
N ASP A 18 -8.82 -0.05 18.57
CA ASP A 18 -8.78 -1.47 18.91
C ASP A 18 -10.15 -2.19 18.81
N GLU A 19 -11.29 -1.58 19.19
CA GLU A 19 -12.55 -2.33 19.30
C GLU A 19 -13.06 -2.92 17.97
N ALA A 20 -12.95 -2.17 16.87
CA ALA A 20 -13.41 -2.63 15.56
C ALA A 20 -12.49 -3.74 15.02
N ARG A 21 -11.19 -3.63 15.29
CA ARG A 21 -10.17 -4.59 14.86
C ARG A 21 -10.24 -5.86 15.71
N GLU A 22 -10.53 -5.74 16.99
CA GLU A 22 -10.77 -6.82 17.94
C GLU A 22 -12.05 -7.59 17.60
N LYS A 23 -13.17 -6.90 17.33
CA LYS A 23 -14.41 -7.54 16.82
C LYS A 23 -14.18 -8.29 15.52
N ALA A 24 -13.51 -7.65 14.55
CA ALA A 24 -13.19 -8.28 13.28
C ALA A 24 -12.27 -9.50 13.45
N ALA A 25 -11.35 -9.48 14.42
CA ALA A 25 -10.50 -10.63 14.74
C ALA A 25 -11.30 -11.76 15.39
N MET A 26 -12.21 -11.46 16.32
CA MET A 26 -13.09 -12.48 16.94
C MET A 26 -13.99 -13.19 15.92
N GLU A 27 -14.61 -12.45 14.99
CA GLU A 27 -15.42 -13.05 13.92
C GLU A 27 -14.60 -14.02 13.03
N ILE A 28 -13.35 -13.66 12.73
CA ILE A 28 -12.45 -14.52 11.94
C ILE A 28 -12.08 -15.78 12.75
N ILE A 29 -11.82 -15.65 14.05
CA ILE A 29 -11.51 -16.76 14.95
C ILE A 29 -12.69 -17.74 15.02
N GLU A 30 -13.92 -17.26 15.28
CA GLU A 30 -15.11 -18.12 15.34
C GLU A 30 -15.32 -18.89 14.02
N LYS A 31 -15.11 -18.21 12.88
CA LYS A 31 -15.19 -18.83 11.56
C LYS A 31 -14.13 -19.93 11.38
N LYS A 32 -12.89 -19.72 11.84
CA LYS A 32 -11.82 -20.75 11.78
C LYS A 32 -12.13 -21.93 12.69
N GLU A 33 -12.56 -21.68 13.93
CA GLU A 33 -12.93 -22.72 14.91
C GLU A 33 -14.05 -23.62 14.39
N SER A 34 -15.04 -23.05 13.69
CA SER A 34 -16.12 -23.82 13.06
C SER A 34 -15.66 -24.80 11.97
N GLN A 35 -14.45 -24.61 11.42
CA GLN A 35 -13.88 -25.43 10.34
C GLN A 35 -12.92 -26.51 10.86
N ILE A 36 -12.61 -26.53 12.15
CA ILE A 36 -11.64 -27.46 12.75
C ILE A 36 -12.36 -28.73 13.22
N THR A 37 -12.06 -29.86 12.58
CA THR A 37 -12.66 -31.17 12.90
C THR A 37 -11.80 -32.03 13.83
N GLN A 38 -10.53 -31.67 14.04
CA GLN A 38 -9.61 -32.35 14.96
C GLN A 38 -8.73 -31.32 15.68
N VAL A 39 -8.54 -31.51 16.99
CA VAL A 39 -7.77 -30.59 17.84
C VAL A 39 -6.27 -30.81 17.58
N PRO A 40 -5.56 -29.85 16.95
CA PRO A 40 -4.11 -29.94 16.77
C PRO A 40 -3.40 -29.76 18.11
N ASN A 41 -2.09 -30.05 18.15
CA ASN A 41 -1.23 -29.55 19.22
C ASN A 41 -1.44 -28.03 19.34
N LYS A 42 -1.50 -27.53 20.58
CA LYS A 42 -1.78 -26.13 20.90
C LYS A 42 -0.85 -25.16 20.17
N ASP A 43 0.43 -25.50 20.02
CA ASP A 43 1.40 -24.62 19.34
C ASP A 43 1.13 -24.54 17.83
N ASP A 44 0.82 -25.68 17.19
CA ASP A 44 0.46 -25.73 15.77
C ASP A 44 -0.84 -24.97 15.48
N TYR A 45 -1.83 -25.08 16.39
CA TYR A 45 -3.07 -24.32 16.29
C TYR A 45 -2.84 -22.81 16.36
N ILE A 46 -1.94 -22.35 17.23
CA ILE A 46 -1.63 -20.91 17.35
C ILE A 46 -0.98 -20.39 16.07
N VAL A 47 -0.06 -21.16 15.46
CA VAL A 47 0.59 -20.78 14.20
C VAL A 47 -0.43 -20.73 13.06
N ASP A 48 -1.24 -21.78 12.89
CA ASP A 48 -2.28 -21.85 11.87
C ASP A 48 -3.33 -20.72 12.02
N LEU A 49 -3.72 -20.41 13.25
CA LEU A 49 -4.64 -19.30 13.51
C LEU A 49 -4.01 -17.94 13.17
N ALA A 50 -2.73 -17.74 13.48
CA ALA A 50 -2.03 -16.51 13.15
C ALA A 50 -1.88 -16.32 11.64
N ASP A 51 -1.55 -17.38 10.90
CA ASP A 51 -1.45 -17.34 9.44
C ASP A 51 -2.82 -17.09 8.81
N TYR A 52 -3.87 -17.75 9.27
CA TYR A 52 -5.24 -17.52 8.79
C TYR A 52 -5.71 -16.07 9.06
N LEU A 53 -5.45 -15.53 10.26
CA LEU A 53 -5.76 -14.14 10.58
C LEU A 53 -5.01 -13.17 9.66
N LYS A 54 -3.74 -13.44 9.37
CA LYS A 54 -2.92 -12.64 8.47
C LYS A 54 -3.42 -12.70 7.02
N GLU A 55 -3.84 -13.87 6.55
CA GLU A 55 -4.41 -14.07 5.22
C GLU A 55 -5.74 -13.34 5.05
N GLU A 56 -6.66 -13.48 6.01
CA GLU A 56 -7.96 -12.77 5.98
C GLU A 56 -7.78 -11.25 6.08
N ASP A 57 -6.84 -10.78 6.91
CA ASP A 57 -6.51 -9.36 7.00
C ASP A 57 -5.86 -8.84 5.70
N ASN A 58 -5.04 -9.66 5.02
CA ASN A 58 -4.47 -9.32 3.71
C ASN A 58 -5.56 -9.24 2.65
N LYS A 59 -6.52 -10.17 2.69
CA LYS A 59 -7.66 -10.19 1.78
C LYS A 59 -8.51 -8.93 1.94
N LYS A 60 -8.88 -8.57 3.19
CA LYS A 60 -9.62 -7.34 3.49
C LYS A 60 -8.88 -6.08 3.02
N PHE A 61 -7.56 -6.04 3.18
CA PHE A 61 -6.74 -4.95 2.65
C PHE A 61 -6.81 -4.87 1.12
N ASN A 62 -6.65 -6.00 0.42
CA ASN A 62 -6.70 -6.04 -1.04
C ASN A 62 -8.08 -5.66 -1.59
N GLU A 63 -9.16 -6.15 -0.98
CA GLU A 63 -10.54 -5.76 -1.32
C GLU A 63 -10.73 -4.24 -1.19
N LYS A 64 -10.22 -3.66 -0.11
CA LYS A 64 -10.28 -2.22 0.10
C LYS A 64 -9.45 -1.42 -0.91
N VAL A 65 -8.26 -1.90 -1.27
CA VAL A 65 -7.46 -1.27 -2.32
C VAL A 65 -8.22 -1.32 -3.65
N GLN A 66 -8.86 -2.45 -3.97
CA GLN A 66 -9.68 -2.62 -5.17
C GLN A 66 -10.86 -1.65 -5.17
N GLU A 67 -11.65 -1.59 -4.09
CA GLU A 67 -12.76 -0.63 -3.93
C GLU A 67 -12.30 0.81 -4.12
N LEU A 68 -11.13 1.17 -3.59
CA LEU A 68 -10.60 2.54 -3.66
C LEU A 68 -10.26 2.98 -5.09
N VAL A 69 -9.79 2.06 -5.93
CA VAL A 69 -9.32 2.36 -7.30
C VAL A 69 -10.29 1.91 -8.39
N GLU A 70 -11.46 1.40 -8.03
CA GLU A 70 -12.46 0.90 -8.96
C GLU A 70 -12.78 1.93 -10.06
N GLY A 71 -12.71 1.49 -11.31
CA GLY A 71 -13.00 2.33 -12.48
C GLY A 71 -11.89 3.33 -12.83
N TYR A 72 -10.71 3.23 -12.21
CA TYR A 72 -9.51 3.96 -12.61
C TYR A 72 -8.53 3.04 -13.34
N PRO A 73 -7.72 3.55 -14.29
CA PRO A 73 -6.74 2.74 -15.03
C PRO A 73 -5.74 1.97 -14.16
N ILE A 74 -5.46 2.43 -12.94
CA ILE A 74 -4.55 1.73 -12.01
C ILE A 74 -5.12 0.38 -11.53
N GLU A 75 -6.43 0.13 -11.67
CA GLU A 75 -7.04 -1.15 -11.31
C GLU A 75 -6.35 -2.33 -12.03
N ASP A 76 -5.93 -2.13 -13.28
CA ASP A 76 -5.18 -3.12 -14.06
C ASP A 76 -3.78 -3.45 -13.50
N PHE A 77 -3.28 -2.67 -12.53
CA PHE A 77 -2.00 -2.89 -11.87
C PHE A 77 -2.13 -3.83 -10.66
N LEU A 78 -3.35 -4.01 -10.12
CA LEU A 78 -3.59 -4.76 -8.89
C LEU A 78 -3.05 -6.19 -8.92
N PRO A 79 -3.18 -6.98 -10.01
CA PRO A 79 -2.62 -8.33 -10.06
C PRO A 79 -1.11 -8.39 -9.79
N TYR A 80 -0.37 -7.34 -10.15
CA TYR A 80 1.09 -7.27 -9.95
C TYR A 80 1.47 -6.71 -8.57
N LEU A 81 0.54 -6.05 -7.88
CA LEU A 81 0.68 -5.57 -6.51
C LEU A 81 0.32 -6.64 -5.48
N GLN A 82 -0.41 -7.70 -5.88
CA GLN A 82 -0.69 -8.85 -5.01
C GLN A 82 0.60 -9.49 -4.49
N GLY A 83 0.59 -9.86 -3.21
CA GLY A 83 1.73 -10.48 -2.52
C GLY A 83 2.86 -9.52 -2.15
N LYS A 84 2.79 -8.24 -2.54
CA LYS A 84 3.71 -7.22 -2.03
C LYS A 84 3.35 -6.81 -0.60
N ASP A 85 4.34 -6.24 0.08
CA ASP A 85 4.14 -5.67 1.41
C ASP A 85 3.05 -4.59 1.40
N ARG A 86 2.15 -4.60 2.40
CA ARG A 86 0.99 -3.70 2.44
C ARG A 86 1.37 -2.24 2.49
N GLU A 87 2.48 -1.90 3.14
CA GLU A 87 2.95 -0.52 3.21
C GLU A 87 3.45 -0.06 1.85
N VAL A 88 4.17 -0.93 1.14
CA VAL A 88 4.60 -0.69 -0.25
C VAL A 88 3.40 -0.46 -1.16
N VAL A 89 2.38 -1.33 -1.09
CA VAL A 89 1.14 -1.16 -1.86
C VAL A 89 0.43 0.14 -1.49
N SER A 90 0.33 0.46 -0.20
CA SER A 90 -0.33 1.69 0.28
C SER A 90 0.33 2.94 -0.27
N PHE A 91 1.66 3.02 -0.22
CA PHE A 91 2.40 4.12 -0.83
C PHE A 91 2.26 4.15 -2.34
N TYR A 92 2.29 3.00 -3.03
CA TYR A 92 2.10 2.95 -4.47
C TYR A 92 0.76 3.58 -4.87
N ILE A 93 -0.33 3.17 -4.23
CA ILE A 93 -1.69 3.65 -4.52
C ILE A 93 -1.85 5.13 -4.14
N ALA A 94 -1.32 5.54 -2.99
CA ALA A 94 -1.39 6.94 -2.53
C ALA A 94 -0.59 7.90 -3.43
N ILE A 95 0.62 7.52 -3.82
CA ILE A 95 1.45 8.30 -4.74
C ILE A 95 0.78 8.35 -6.11
N ALA A 96 0.22 7.24 -6.60
CA ALA A 96 -0.44 7.23 -7.90
C ALA A 96 -1.70 8.11 -7.93
N LYS A 97 -2.46 8.18 -6.82
CA LYS A 97 -3.55 9.16 -6.68
C LYS A 97 -3.01 10.57 -6.89
N LYS A 98 -1.89 10.87 -6.26
CA LYS A 98 -1.31 12.20 -6.27
C LYS A 98 -0.73 12.60 -7.63
N GLU A 99 0.00 11.70 -8.28
CA GLU A 99 0.79 12.01 -9.47
C GLU A 99 -0.01 11.91 -10.77
N SER A 100 -0.97 10.99 -10.85
CA SER A 100 -1.73 10.72 -12.08
C SER A 100 -3.24 10.74 -11.90
N ASN A 101 -3.74 10.96 -10.68
CA ASN A 101 -5.12 10.65 -10.30
C ASN A 101 -5.49 9.22 -10.70
N TRP A 102 -4.65 8.26 -10.27
CA TRP A 102 -4.77 6.83 -10.56
C TRP A 102 -4.81 6.49 -12.06
N GLY A 103 -3.98 7.17 -12.85
CA GLY A 103 -3.84 6.91 -14.28
C GLY A 103 -4.75 7.74 -15.20
N LYS A 104 -5.54 8.69 -14.67
CA LYS A 104 -6.31 9.62 -15.52
C LYS A 104 -5.43 10.62 -16.27
N ARG A 105 -4.20 10.84 -15.80
CA ARG A 105 -3.19 11.68 -16.44
C ARG A 105 -1.85 10.97 -16.41
N VAL A 106 -1.33 10.62 -17.58
CA VAL A 106 -0.15 9.75 -17.69
C VAL A 106 0.90 10.39 -18.59
N PRO A 107 2.19 10.14 -18.34
CA PRO A 107 3.19 10.42 -19.34
C PRO A 107 2.96 9.53 -20.56
N VAL A 108 3.27 10.05 -21.74
CA VAL A 108 3.14 9.32 -23.00
C VAL A 108 4.45 9.35 -23.76
N LEU A 109 4.67 8.32 -24.59
CA LEU A 109 5.76 8.27 -25.55
C LEU A 109 5.16 7.93 -26.92
N LYS A 110 5.30 8.86 -27.88
CA LYS A 110 4.68 8.73 -29.22
C LYS A 110 3.15 8.50 -29.17
N GLY A 111 2.48 9.04 -28.15
CA GLY A 111 1.04 8.90 -27.94
C GLY A 111 0.62 7.65 -27.16
N GLU A 112 1.55 6.75 -26.84
CA GLU A 112 1.28 5.54 -26.07
C GLU A 112 1.45 5.78 -24.56
N ASP A 113 0.62 5.12 -23.74
CA ASP A 113 0.74 5.14 -22.28
C ASP A 113 2.08 4.51 -21.84
N CYS A 114 2.80 5.21 -20.97
CA CYS A 114 4.08 4.78 -20.40
C CYS A 114 3.95 3.93 -19.13
N TYR A 115 2.73 3.59 -18.72
CA TYR A 115 2.40 2.81 -17.51
C TYR A 115 2.98 3.40 -16.21
N ASN A 116 3.32 4.69 -16.21
CA ASN A 116 3.97 5.36 -15.08
C ASN A 116 2.99 6.27 -14.35
N TYR A 117 2.24 5.67 -13.42
CA TYR A 117 1.16 6.37 -12.72
C TYR A 117 1.63 7.07 -11.45
N VAL A 118 2.89 6.88 -11.07
CA VAL A 118 3.50 7.38 -9.83
C VAL A 118 4.55 8.48 -10.07
N GLY A 119 4.67 8.99 -11.29
CA GLY A 119 5.62 10.06 -11.61
C GLY A 119 7.09 9.67 -11.46
N PHE A 120 7.42 8.38 -11.65
CA PHE A 120 8.78 7.87 -11.47
C PHE A 120 9.76 8.44 -12.53
N ARG A 121 10.98 8.80 -12.09
CA ARG A 121 12.03 9.40 -12.93
C ARG A 121 13.36 8.66 -12.81
N GLY A 122 13.37 7.39 -13.19
CA GLY A 122 14.59 6.62 -13.43
C GLY A 122 15.09 6.81 -14.87
N LYS A 123 16.41 6.90 -15.06
CA LYS A 123 17.01 6.93 -16.40
C LYS A 123 16.75 5.60 -17.11
N SER A 124 16.27 5.66 -18.35
CA SER A 124 16.09 4.53 -19.25
C SER A 124 16.14 5.00 -20.70
N ASP A 125 16.22 4.08 -21.66
CA ASP A 125 16.21 4.42 -23.09
C ASP A 125 14.85 4.96 -23.56
N ARG A 126 13.78 4.69 -22.80
CA ARG A 126 12.42 5.13 -23.09
C ARG A 126 11.98 6.18 -22.07
N MET A 127 11.91 7.44 -22.49
CA MET A 127 11.47 8.54 -21.65
C MET A 127 10.17 9.15 -22.19
N GLY A 128 9.12 9.15 -21.37
CA GLY A 128 7.85 9.78 -21.69
C GLY A 128 7.87 11.29 -21.46
N THR A 129 6.75 11.94 -21.72
CA THR A 129 6.57 13.39 -21.50
C THR A 129 6.97 13.80 -20.08
N GLY A 130 7.61 14.97 -19.96
CA GLY A 130 8.06 15.51 -18.66
C GLY A 130 9.22 14.78 -18.00
N GLY A 131 9.96 13.95 -18.76
CA GLY A 131 11.14 13.23 -18.28
C GLY A 131 10.80 12.05 -17.35
N HIS A 132 9.59 11.52 -17.46
CA HIS A 132 9.18 10.33 -16.71
C HIS A 132 9.68 9.07 -17.40
N THR A 133 10.04 8.05 -16.61
CA THR A 133 10.36 6.72 -17.14
C THR A 133 9.16 6.18 -17.91
N CYS A 134 9.39 5.61 -19.09
CA CYS A 134 8.36 4.97 -19.89
C CYS A 134 8.54 3.46 -19.89
N PHE A 135 7.77 2.78 -19.04
CA PHE A 135 7.83 1.34 -18.87
C PHE A 135 7.23 0.62 -20.09
N THR A 136 7.64 -0.62 -20.29
CA THR A 136 7.17 -1.49 -21.37
C THR A 136 5.76 -2.01 -21.09
N ASP A 137 5.48 -2.33 -19.82
CA ASP A 137 4.18 -2.80 -19.38
C ASP A 137 3.92 -2.47 -17.89
N ARG A 138 2.72 -2.80 -17.42
CA ARG A 138 2.27 -2.59 -16.03
C ARG A 138 3.08 -3.40 -15.02
N LYS A 139 3.53 -4.61 -15.40
CA LYS A 139 4.31 -5.49 -14.51
C LYS A 139 5.68 -4.89 -14.24
N GLU A 140 6.38 -4.45 -15.27
CA GLU A 140 7.67 -3.76 -15.16
C GLU A 140 7.54 -2.50 -14.29
N ALA A 141 6.52 -1.68 -14.55
CA ALA A 141 6.24 -0.49 -13.77
C ALA A 141 6.08 -0.82 -12.28
N VAL A 142 5.25 -1.82 -11.96
CA VAL A 142 5.01 -2.25 -10.58
C VAL A 142 6.27 -2.80 -9.93
N GLU A 143 7.03 -3.66 -10.60
CA GLU A 143 8.25 -4.26 -10.05
C GLU A 143 9.32 -3.21 -9.73
N VAL A 144 9.58 -2.29 -10.65
CA VAL A 144 10.60 -1.24 -10.48
C VAL A 144 10.20 -0.26 -9.38
N VAL A 145 8.97 0.24 -9.43
CA VAL A 145 8.47 1.25 -8.48
C VAL A 145 8.32 0.65 -7.08
N ALA A 146 7.71 -0.53 -6.96
CA ALA A 146 7.52 -1.16 -5.66
C ALA A 146 8.86 -1.47 -4.98
N ARG A 147 9.86 -1.96 -5.74
CA ARG A 147 11.21 -2.16 -5.21
C ARG A 147 11.84 -0.86 -4.70
N ARG A 148 11.62 0.26 -5.40
CA ARG A 148 12.12 1.56 -4.93
C ARG A 148 11.41 2.04 -3.67
N ILE A 149 10.09 1.92 -3.62
CA ILE A 149 9.30 2.26 -2.42
C ILE A 149 9.74 1.40 -1.23
N GLU A 150 9.91 0.10 -1.45
CA GLU A 150 10.42 -0.83 -0.44
C GLU A 150 11.82 -0.45 0.05
N GLU A 151 12.73 -0.05 -0.83
CA GLU A 151 14.04 0.44 -0.41
C GLU A 151 13.91 1.70 0.46
N LEU A 152 13.05 2.65 0.07
CA LEU A 152 12.79 3.89 0.83
C LEU A 152 12.28 3.58 2.25
N ILE A 153 11.36 2.64 2.36
CA ILE A 153 10.81 2.19 3.65
C ILE A 153 11.87 1.43 4.45
N LYS A 154 12.34 0.29 3.93
CA LYS A 154 13.11 -0.69 4.72
C LYS A 154 14.55 -0.25 4.98
N LYS A 155 15.19 0.43 4.02
CA LYS A 155 16.61 0.82 4.12
C LYS A 155 16.79 2.24 4.65
N TYR A 156 15.89 3.14 4.31
CA TYR A 156 16.02 4.55 4.68
C TYR A 156 15.00 5.01 5.74
N GLY A 157 14.13 4.11 6.24
CA GLY A 157 13.18 4.41 7.31
C GLY A 157 12.15 5.47 6.91
N ARG A 158 11.66 5.44 5.67
CA ARG A 158 10.71 6.42 5.14
C ARG A 158 9.33 5.80 5.04
N ASP A 159 8.67 5.65 6.18
CA ASP A 159 7.38 4.96 6.33
C ASP A 159 6.20 5.93 6.59
N THR A 160 6.47 7.23 6.71
CA THR A 160 5.44 8.28 6.70
C THR A 160 5.39 9.07 5.39
N ALA A 161 4.23 9.68 5.07
CA ALA A 161 4.12 10.58 3.92
C ALA A 161 5.12 11.75 3.97
N LYS A 162 5.43 12.24 5.17
CA LYS A 162 6.40 13.32 5.39
C LYS A 162 7.81 12.90 5.02
N GLU A 163 8.23 11.70 5.39
CA GLU A 163 9.56 11.16 5.04
C GLU A 163 9.64 10.71 3.59
N MET A 164 8.51 10.22 3.05
CA MET A 164 8.38 9.84 1.64
C MET A 164 8.38 11.03 0.68
N VAL A 165 8.36 12.29 1.16
CA VAL A 165 8.38 13.50 0.32
C VAL A 165 9.58 13.58 -0.63
N VAL A 166 10.66 12.86 -0.32
CA VAL A 166 11.79 12.64 -1.23
C VAL A 166 11.38 12.06 -2.59
N TRP A 167 10.27 11.33 -2.67
CA TRP A 167 9.71 10.88 -3.94
C TRP A 167 9.35 12.07 -4.84
N LYS A 168 8.79 13.12 -4.24
CA LYS A 168 8.37 14.34 -4.93
C LYS A 168 9.52 15.28 -5.23
N CYS A 169 10.47 15.44 -4.29
CA CYS A 169 11.49 16.47 -4.42
C CYS A 169 12.95 16.03 -4.52
N GLY A 170 13.25 14.73 -4.40
CA GLY A 170 14.62 14.28 -4.31
C GLY A 170 15.33 14.97 -3.14
N SER A 171 16.50 15.56 -3.41
CA SER A 171 17.29 16.27 -2.40
C SER A 171 16.90 17.74 -2.19
N ASP A 172 16.15 18.36 -3.12
CA ASP A 172 15.79 19.78 -3.05
C ASP A 172 14.35 20.04 -3.47
N CYS A 173 13.53 20.41 -2.49
CA CYS A 173 12.13 20.78 -2.67
C CYS A 173 11.94 22.12 -3.40
N ASN A 174 12.93 23.03 -3.44
CA ASN A 174 12.84 24.27 -4.23
C ASN A 174 12.79 24.01 -5.73
N ALA A 175 13.54 23.02 -6.22
CA ALA A 175 13.54 22.61 -7.62
C ALA A 175 12.20 22.04 -8.10
N THR A 176 11.25 21.76 -7.19
CA THR A 176 9.98 21.11 -7.52
C THR A 176 8.75 21.85 -6.98
N GLY A 177 8.84 23.18 -6.87
CA GLY A 177 7.73 24.06 -6.46
C GLY A 177 7.79 24.55 -5.01
N GLY A 178 8.91 24.29 -4.31
CA GLY A 178 9.16 24.76 -2.95
C GLY A 178 8.38 24.02 -1.87
N GLN A 179 8.51 24.51 -0.64
CA GLN A 179 7.95 23.86 0.56
C GLN A 179 6.42 23.77 0.52
N ALA A 180 5.73 24.75 -0.06
CA ALA A 180 4.27 24.72 -0.19
C ALA A 180 3.79 23.55 -1.05
N ALA A 181 4.46 23.29 -2.18
CA ALA A 181 4.15 22.14 -3.04
C ALA A 181 4.45 20.80 -2.34
N ALA A 182 5.55 20.73 -1.59
CA ALA A 182 5.92 19.57 -0.79
C ALA A 182 4.87 19.28 0.30
N ASN A 183 4.44 20.29 1.06
CA ASN A 183 3.42 20.14 2.09
C ASN A 183 2.08 19.66 1.52
N LYS A 184 1.67 20.21 0.36
CA LYS A 184 0.46 19.74 -0.32
C LYS A 184 0.58 18.27 -0.72
N TRP A 185 1.72 17.87 -1.29
CA TRP A 185 1.98 16.48 -1.67
C TRP A 185 1.87 15.54 -0.47
N ILE A 186 2.51 15.90 0.65
CA ILE A 186 2.46 15.13 1.91
C ILE A 186 1.01 14.95 2.36
N SER A 187 0.24 16.04 2.41
CA SER A 187 -1.16 16.04 2.83
C SER A 187 -2.04 15.14 1.94
N ASP A 188 -1.87 15.24 0.63
CA ASP A 188 -2.64 14.46 -0.35
C ASP A 188 -2.33 12.95 -0.22
N VAL A 189 -1.04 12.59 -0.07
CA VAL A 189 -0.61 11.19 0.10
C VAL A 189 -1.06 10.63 1.46
N ASP A 190 -0.86 11.39 2.54
CA ASP A 190 -1.25 10.99 3.89
C ASP A 190 -2.76 10.74 4.01
N THR A 191 -3.58 11.51 3.30
CA THR A 191 -5.04 11.30 3.25
C THR A 191 -5.38 9.89 2.76
N ILE A 192 -4.75 9.43 1.67
CA ILE A 192 -4.98 8.10 1.12
C ILE A 192 -4.39 7.01 2.02
N LEU A 193 -3.21 7.23 2.60
CA LEU A 193 -2.64 6.28 3.57
C LEU A 193 -3.55 6.08 4.78
N LYS A 194 -4.10 7.16 5.33
CA LYS A 194 -5.08 7.12 6.42
C LYS A 194 -6.35 6.41 5.99
N GLU A 195 -6.84 6.70 4.79
CA GLU A 195 -7.99 6.01 4.22
C GLU A 195 -7.75 4.51 4.17
N LEU A 196 -6.59 4.05 3.68
CA LEU A 196 -6.19 2.63 3.62
C LEU A 196 -5.96 1.99 5.00
N LYS A 197 -5.56 2.75 6.02
CA LYS A 197 -5.40 2.25 7.41
C LYS A 197 -6.72 2.03 8.17
N LYS A 198 -7.78 2.79 7.87
CA LYS A 198 -9.07 2.67 8.60
C LYS A 198 -9.73 1.30 8.41
N SER A 199 -10.06 0.57 9.47
CA SER A 199 -10.98 -0.57 9.34
C SER A 199 -12.36 -0.09 8.87
N LYS A 200 -13.07 -0.86 8.03
CA LYS A 200 -14.48 -0.58 7.69
C LYS A 200 -15.25 -0.40 9.02
N LYS A 201 -16.01 0.70 9.11
CA LYS A 201 -16.89 1.00 10.25
C LYS A 201 -18.10 0.09 10.25
#